data_AF-A0A8X7URD1-F1
#
_entry.id   AF-A0A8X7URD1-F1
#
_cell.length_a   1.000
_cell.length_b   1.000
_cell.length_c   1.000
_cell.angle_alpha   90.00
_cell.angle_beta   90.00
_cell.angle_gamma   90.00
#
_symmetry.space_group_name_H-M   'P 1'
#
loop_
_entity.id
_entity.type
_entity.pdbx_description
1 polymer ?
#
loop_
_entity_poly.entity_id
_entity_poly.type
_entity_poly.pdbx_seq_one_letter_code
_entity_poly.pdbx_strand_id
1 'polypeptide(L)' 'MAKSVCIVTLLMIFLLISTGIPKGKAQCMGTLSKTAPELICHETGGLRICNIVCNDEGHKRGECDTDFACSCYDC' A
#
# COMPACT_ATOMS: atom_id res chain seq x y z
N MET A 1 -6.19 -23.83 42.56
CA MET A 1 -6.60 -23.59 41.15
C MET A 1 -6.45 -22.12 40.70
N ALA A 2 -5.84 -21.23 41.51
CA ALA A 2 -5.65 -19.82 41.14
C ALA A 2 -4.36 -19.51 40.36
N LYS A 3 -3.30 -20.33 40.50
CA LYS A 3 -1.99 -20.09 39.84
C LYS A 3 -2.05 -20.18 38.31
N SER A 4 -2.94 -21.01 37.77
CA SER A 4 -3.07 -21.20 36.31
C SER A 4 -3.77 -20.02 35.62
N VAL A 5 -4.64 -19.30 36.33
CA VAL A 5 -5.45 -18.20 35.77
C VAL A 5 -4.57 -16.99 35.45
N CYS A 6 -3.57 -16.70 36.29
CA CYS A 6 -2.59 -15.62 36.05
C CYS A 6 -1.74 -15.85 34.80
N ILE A 7 -1.36 -17.09 34.50
CA ILE A 7 -0.49 -17.39 33.36
C ILE A 7 -1.28 -17.23 32.05
N VAL A 8 -2.53 -17.68 32.02
CA VAL A 8 -3.40 -17.54 30.84
C VAL A 8 -3.70 -16.07 30.55
N THR A 9 -3.94 -15.27 31.59
CA THR A 9 -4.18 -13.82 31.42
C THR A 9 -2.94 -13.08 30.92
N LEU A 10 -1.75 -13.40 31.43
CA LEU A 10 -0.50 -12.82 30.92
C LEU A 10 -0.23 -13.19 29.45
N LEU A 11 -0.51 -14.44 29.06
CA LEU A 11 -0.37 -14.88 27.67
C LEU A 11 -1.35 -14.17 26.74
N MET A 12 -2.60 -13.97 27.16
CA MET A 12 -3.60 -13.22 26.38
C MET A 12 -3.20 -11.77 26.18
N ILE A 13 -2.65 -11.11 27.20
CA ILE A 13 -2.11 -9.74 27.09
C ILE A 13 -0.94 -9.69 26.11
N PHE A 14 -0.02 -10.66 26.18
CA PHE A 14 1.15 -10.73 25.29
C PHE A 14 0.75 -10.94 23.82
N LEU A 15 -0.25 -11.77 23.57
CA LEU A 15 -0.79 -11.99 22.23
C LEU A 15 -1.49 -10.75 21.69
N LEU A 16 -2.27 -10.04 22.51
CA LEU A 16 -2.90 -8.77 22.11
C LEU A 16 -1.86 -7.73 21.67
N ILE A 17 -0.77 -7.57 22.43
CA ILE A 17 0.32 -6.64 22.11
C ILE A 17 1.07 -7.09 20.85
N SER A 18 1.33 -8.39 20.69
CA SER A 18 2.05 -8.93 19.52
C SER A 18 1.23 -8.92 18.23
N THR A 19 -0.10 -8.96 18.34
CA THR A 19 -1.02 -8.77 17.19
C THR A 19 -1.36 -7.31 16.92
N GLY A 20 -0.69 -6.37 17.60
CA GLY A 20 -0.68 -4.93 17.32
C GLY A 20 -0.07 -4.61 15.96
N ILE A 21 -0.76 -5.04 14.90
CA ILE A 21 -0.84 -4.51 13.53
C ILE A 21 0.47 -3.91 12.96
N PRO A 22 1.11 -4.65 12.05
CA PRO A 22 1.62 -4.05 10.83
C PRO A 22 0.80 -4.61 9.66
N LYS A 23 -0.47 -4.18 9.54
CA LYS A 23 -1.20 -4.19 8.26
C LYS A 23 -1.00 -2.88 7.50
N GLY A 24 0.14 -2.21 7.70
CA GLY A 24 0.59 -1.24 6.73
C GLY A 24 1.20 -2.02 5.57
N LYS A 25 0.58 -1.98 4.39
CA LYS A 25 1.38 -2.13 3.16
C LYS A 25 2.55 -1.18 3.36
N ALA A 26 3.80 -1.66 3.22
CA ALA A 26 4.95 -0.76 3.19
C ALA A 26 4.57 0.37 2.23
N GLN A 27 4.44 1.59 2.73
CA GLN A 27 4.06 2.73 1.91
C GLN A 27 5.23 2.96 0.98
N CYS A 28 5.19 2.33 -0.18
CA CYS A 28 6.14 2.64 -1.22
C CYS A 28 5.87 4.08 -1.61
N MET A 29 6.91 4.90 -1.51
CA MET A 29 6.81 6.28 -1.91
C MET A 29 6.70 6.30 -3.43
N GLY A 30 5.53 6.67 -3.93
CA GLY A 30 5.30 6.83 -5.36
C GLY A 30 5.93 8.14 -5.85
N THR A 31 6.37 8.14 -7.10
CA THR A 31 6.78 9.35 -7.83
C THR A 31 5.76 9.63 -8.92
N LEU A 32 5.40 10.90 -9.12
CA LEU A 32 4.51 11.28 -10.22
C LEU A 32 5.14 10.90 -11.57
N SER A 33 4.35 10.31 -12.47
CA SER A 33 4.79 10.06 -13.84
C SER A 33 5.12 11.38 -14.54
N LYS A 34 6.18 11.38 -15.35
CA LYS A 34 6.59 12.55 -16.15
C LYS A 34 5.87 12.61 -17.50
N THR A 35 5.40 11.47 -17.97
CA THR A 35 4.91 11.27 -19.34
C THR A 35 3.42 11.02 -19.40
N ALA A 36 2.79 10.65 -18.28
CA ALA A 36 1.36 10.40 -18.23
C ALA A 36 0.57 11.70 -18.47
N PRO A 37 -0.49 11.67 -19.31
CA PRO A 37 -1.39 12.80 -19.48
C PRO A 37 -2.06 13.20 -18.15
N GLU A 38 -2.29 14.49 -17.96
CA GLU A 38 -3.17 14.96 -16.87
C GLU A 38 -4.55 14.29 -17.00
N LEU A 39 -5.14 13.94 -15.85
CA LEU A 39 -6.46 13.31 -15.77
C LEU A 39 -6.57 11.95 -16.48
N ILE A 40 -5.45 11.27 -16.82
CA ILE A 40 -5.52 9.93 -17.41
C ILE A 40 -6.32 8.96 -16.53
N CYS A 41 -6.25 9.14 -15.21
CA CYS A 41 -6.99 8.35 -14.22
C CYS A 41 -8.49 8.64 -14.15
N HIS A 42 -8.97 9.65 -14.86
CA HIS A 42 -10.39 9.97 -15.00
C HIS A 42 -11.06 9.17 -16.13
N GLU A 43 -10.25 8.61 -17.04
CA GLU A 43 -10.75 7.80 -18.16
C GLU A 43 -10.96 6.34 -17.78
N THR A 44 -11.94 5.71 -18.43
CA THR A 44 -12.18 4.28 -18.32
C THR A 44 -10.97 3.52 -18.88
N GLY A 45 -10.18 2.90 -17.99
CA GLY A 45 -8.93 2.24 -18.36
C GLY A 45 -7.67 3.05 -18.06
N GLY A 46 -7.79 4.25 -17.50
CA GLY A 46 -6.69 5.13 -17.08
C GLY A 46 -5.63 4.44 -16.23
N LEU A 47 -6.06 3.58 -15.28
CA LEU A 47 -5.15 2.76 -14.47
C LEU A 47 -4.22 1.88 -15.32
N ARG A 48 -4.75 1.26 -16.37
CA ARG A 48 -3.96 0.40 -17.26
C ARG A 48 -2.95 1.23 -18.05
N ILE A 49 -3.34 2.41 -18.53
CA ILE A 49 -2.45 3.32 -19.25
C ILE A 49 -1.35 3.84 -18.31
N CYS A 50 -1.72 4.28 -17.10
CA CYS A 50 -0.77 4.70 -16.08
C CYS A 50 0.27 3.61 -15.78
N ASN A 51 -0.17 2.36 -15.64
CA ASN A 51 0.74 1.24 -15.40
C ASN A 51 1.69 0.96 -16.59
N ILE A 52 1.23 1.17 -17.82
CA ILE A 52 2.08 1.03 -19.02
C ILE A 52 3.12 2.15 -19.07
N VAL A 53 2.70 3.41 -18.86
CA VAL A 53 3.59 4.57 -18.86
C VAL A 53 4.65 4.44 -17.76
N CYS A 54 4.26 4.06 -16.55
CA CYS A 54 5.22 3.85 -15.46
C CYS A 54 6.22 2.74 -15.78
N ASN A 55 5.80 1.66 -16.46
CA ASN A 55 6.73 0.62 -16.92
C ASN A 55 7.71 1.14 -17.98
N ASP A 56 7.24 1.99 -18.91
CA ASP A 56 8.09 2.62 -19.93
C ASP A 56 9.10 3.60 -19.30
N GLU A 57 8.71 4.28 -18.22
CA GLU A 57 9.61 5.11 -17.39
C GLU A 57 10.60 4.30 -16.54
N GLY A 58 10.48 2.96 -16.52
CA GLY A 58 11.36 2.04 -15.80
C GLY A 58 10.91 1.67 -14.39
N HIS A 59 9.70 2.08 -13.98
CA HIS A 59 9.10 1.71 -12.71
C HIS A 59 8.38 0.35 -12.79
N LYS A 60 8.13 -0.31 -11.66
CA LYS A 60 7.51 -1.65 -11.64
C LYS A 60 5.99 -1.63 -11.76
N ARG A 61 5.36 -0.57 -11.25
CA ARG A 61 3.91 -0.40 -11.32
C ARG A 61 3.52 1.07 -11.38
N GLY A 62 2.34 1.33 -11.93
CA GLY A 62 1.63 2.60 -11.82
C GLY A 62 0.27 2.42 -11.15
N GLU A 63 -0.10 3.33 -10.27
CA GLU A 63 -1.45 3.43 -9.71
C GLU A 63 -1.96 4.86 -9.84
N CYS A 64 -3.28 4.98 -9.94
CA CYS A 64 -3.97 6.27 -9.89
C CYS A 64 -4.15 6.70 -8.44
N ASP A 65 -3.64 7.87 -8.11
CA ASP A 65 -3.80 8.48 -6.79
C ASP A 65 -5.17 9.16 -6.64
N THR A 66 -5.51 9.60 -5.43
CA THR A 66 -6.76 10.30 -5.13
C THR A 66 -6.92 11.62 -5.89
N ASP A 67 -5.81 12.20 -6.33
CA ASP A 67 -5.79 13.43 -7.15
C ASP A 67 -5.97 13.15 -8.64
N PHE A 68 -6.33 11.92 -9.01
CA PHE A 68 -6.42 11.46 -10.41
C PHE A 68 -5.09 11.62 -11.18
N ALA A 69 -3.98 11.68 -10.45
CA ALA A 69 -2.64 11.68 -11.00
C ALA A 69 -2.11 10.25 -11.10
N CYS A 70 -1.26 10.02 -12.09
CA CYS A 70 -0.56 8.75 -12.25
C CYS A 70 0.71 8.75 -11.39
N SER A 71 0.76 7.87 -10.38
CA SER A 71 1.90 7.67 -9.50
C SER A 71 2.59 6.35 -9.82
N CYS A 72 3.90 6.40 -10.06
CA CYS A 72 4.75 5.26 -10.35
C CYS A 72 5.49 4.78 -9.10
N TYR A 73 5.70 3.47 -8.98
CA TYR A 73 6.38 2.86 -7.84
C TYR A 73 7.43 1.84 -8.29
N ASP A 74 8.57 1.85 -7.61
CA ASP A 74 9.68 0.89 -7.81
C ASP A 74 9.59 -0.36 -6.91
N CYS A 75 8.54 -0.40 -6.10
CA CYS A 75 8.06 -1.60 -5.45
C CYS A 75 6.82 -2.10 -6.23
#